data_AF-A0A8J6DID7-F1
#
_entry.id   AF-A0A8J6DID7-F1
#
_cell.length_a   1.000
_cell.length_b   1.000
_cell.length_c   1.000
_cell.angle_alpha   90.00
_cell.angle_beta   90.00
_cell.angle_gamma   90.00
#
_symmetry.space_group_name_H-M   'P 1'
#
loop_
_entity.id
_entity.type
_entity.pdbx_description
1 polymer ?
#
loop_
_entity_poly.entity_id
_entity_poly.type
_entity_poly.pdbx_seq_one_letter_code
_entity_poly.pdbx_strand_id
1 'polypeptide(L)'
;FVAQPNCQQLLATLWYDGFPGWRRKHWVVKLLTCMTIGFLFPMLSIAYLISPRSNLGLFIKKPFIKFICHTASYLTFLFMLLLASQHIVRTDLHVQGPPPTVVEWMILPWVLGFIWGEIKEMWDGGFTEYIHDWWNLMDFAMNSLYLATISLKIVAYVKYNGSRPREEWEMWHPTLIAEALFAISNILSSLRLISLFTANSHLGPLQISLGRMLLDILKFLFIYCLVLLAFANGLNQLYFYYETRAIDEPNNCKGIRCEKQNNAFSTLFETLQSLFWSVFGLLNLYVTNVKARHEFTEFVGATMFGTYNVISLVVLLNMLIAMMNNSYQLIA
;
A
#
# COMPACT_ATOMS: atom_id res chain seq x y z
N PHE A 1 0.53 31.96 11.63
CA PHE A 1 -0.58 32.67 10.99
C PHE A 1 -1.87 31.84 11.00
N VAL A 2 -1.96 30.71 10.26
CA VAL A 2 -3.21 29.93 10.14
C VAL A 2 -3.66 29.25 11.44
N ALA A 3 -2.74 28.86 12.33
CA ALA A 3 -3.06 28.23 13.62
C ALA A 3 -3.58 29.21 14.70
N GLN A 4 -3.73 30.51 14.40
CA GLN A 4 -4.21 31.48 15.38
C GLN A 4 -5.64 31.14 15.84
N PRO A 5 -5.96 31.19 17.15
CA PRO A 5 -7.27 30.76 17.67
C PRO A 5 -8.48 31.41 16.99
N ASN A 6 -8.41 32.72 16.72
CA ASN A 6 -9.49 33.45 16.06
C ASN A 6 -9.69 33.00 14.59
N CYS A 7 -8.60 32.72 13.88
CA CYS A 7 -8.66 32.20 12.51
C CYS A 7 -9.27 30.78 12.52
N GLN A 8 -8.83 29.93 13.44
CA GLN A 8 -9.38 28.57 13.60
C GLN A 8 -10.85 28.57 14.01
N GLN A 9 -11.29 29.52 14.83
CA GLN A 9 -12.69 29.68 15.18
C GLN A 9 -13.53 30.07 13.96
N LEU A 10 -13.07 31.02 13.14
CA LEU A 10 -13.74 31.40 11.90
C LEU A 10 -13.84 30.23 10.91
N LEU A 11 -12.73 29.54 10.66
CA LEU A 11 -12.71 28.36 9.79
C LEU A 11 -13.66 27.27 10.28
N ALA A 12 -13.73 27.04 11.59
CA ALA A 12 -14.65 26.07 12.15
C ALA A 12 -16.12 26.47 12.02
N THR A 13 -16.45 27.77 12.10
CA THR A 13 -17.82 28.24 11.84
C THR A 13 -18.23 28.01 10.40
N LEU A 14 -17.32 28.20 9.44
CA LEU A 14 -17.56 27.90 8.02
C LEU A 14 -17.66 26.39 7.77
N TRP A 15 -16.84 25.58 8.44
CA TRP A 15 -16.84 24.13 8.30
C TRP A 15 -18.14 23.49 8.79
N TYR A 16 -18.61 23.89 9.98
CA TYR A 16 -19.83 23.36 10.62
C TYR A 16 -21.09 24.18 10.30
N ASP A 17 -21.13 24.87 9.15
CA ASP A 17 -22.30 25.62 8.74
C ASP A 17 -23.54 24.71 8.70
N GLY A 18 -24.65 25.15 9.33
CA GLY A 18 -25.86 24.33 9.53
C GLY A 18 -25.88 23.39 10.73
N PHE A 19 -24.79 23.30 11.51
CA PHE A 19 -24.73 22.48 12.72
C PHE A 19 -24.41 23.33 13.97
N PRO A 20 -25.38 24.14 14.45
CA PRO A 20 -25.17 24.97 15.62
C PRO A 20 -24.79 24.11 16.84
N GLY A 21 -23.72 24.49 17.52
CA GLY A 21 -23.25 23.80 18.72
C GLY A 21 -22.65 22.41 18.49
N TRP A 22 -22.29 22.03 17.25
CA TRP A 22 -21.73 20.70 16.95
C TRP A 22 -20.60 20.27 17.89
N ARG A 23 -19.68 21.17 18.21
CA ARG A 23 -18.55 20.92 19.13
C ARG A 23 -19.01 20.44 20.51
N ARG A 24 -20.14 20.95 21.02
CA ARG A 24 -20.69 20.66 22.36
C ARG A 24 -21.46 19.33 22.43
N LYS A 25 -21.78 18.70 21.29
CA LYS A 25 -22.51 17.42 21.29
C LYS A 25 -21.65 16.27 21.82
N HIS A 26 -22.29 15.31 22.47
CA HIS A 26 -21.67 14.05 22.92
C HIS A 26 -21.15 13.25 21.71
N TRP A 27 -20.09 12.46 21.91
CA TRP A 27 -19.43 11.73 20.84
C TRP A 27 -20.35 10.70 20.16
N VAL A 28 -21.25 10.05 20.91
CA VAL A 28 -22.25 9.10 20.36
C VAL A 28 -23.20 9.81 19.40
N VAL A 29 -23.67 11.01 19.76
CA VAL A 29 -24.59 11.78 18.90
C VAL A 29 -23.88 12.17 17.61
N LYS A 30 -22.62 12.64 17.71
CA LYS A 30 -21.79 12.95 16.53
C LYS A 30 -21.65 11.72 15.63
N LEU A 31 -21.29 10.57 16.20
CA LEU A 31 -21.11 9.31 15.48
C LEU A 31 -22.39 8.90 14.75
N LEU A 32 -23.52 8.83 15.45
CA LEU A 32 -24.81 8.44 14.85
C LEU A 32 -25.20 9.39 13.71
N THR A 33 -25.08 10.70 13.91
CA THR A 33 -25.39 11.66 12.84
C THR A 33 -24.45 11.55 11.64
N CYS A 34 -23.15 11.31 11.85
CA CYS A 34 -22.20 11.07 10.77
C CYS A 34 -22.53 9.77 10.02
N MET A 35 -22.88 8.69 10.72
CA MET A 35 -23.31 7.44 10.09
C MET A 35 -24.59 7.64 9.27
N THR A 36 -25.60 8.34 9.80
CA THR A 36 -26.84 8.63 9.06
C THR A 36 -26.55 9.41 7.79
N ILE A 37 -25.77 10.49 7.85
CA ILE A 37 -25.40 11.27 6.65
C ILE A 37 -24.60 10.40 5.69
N GLY A 38 -23.68 9.58 6.21
CA GLY A 38 -22.91 8.60 5.46
C GLY A 38 -23.80 7.66 4.67
N PHE A 39 -24.76 6.98 5.29
CA PHE A 39 -25.69 6.08 4.57
C PHE A 39 -26.56 6.80 3.54
N LEU A 40 -26.86 8.08 3.74
CA LEU A 40 -27.65 8.90 2.82
C LEU A 40 -26.83 9.51 1.66
N PHE A 41 -25.52 9.26 1.58
CA PHE A 41 -24.67 9.85 0.55
C PHE A 41 -25.15 9.67 -0.91
N PRO A 42 -25.69 8.52 -1.38
CA PRO A 42 -26.09 8.39 -2.78
C PRO A 42 -27.33 9.24 -3.07
N MET A 43 -28.29 9.27 -2.15
CA MET A 43 -29.51 10.08 -2.27
C MET A 43 -29.18 11.57 -2.31
N LEU A 44 -28.29 12.04 -1.42
CA LEU A 44 -27.85 13.45 -1.38
C LEU A 44 -27.10 13.85 -2.65
N SER A 45 -26.29 12.94 -3.21
CA SER A 45 -25.51 13.19 -4.42
C SER A 45 -26.40 13.26 -5.67
N ILE A 46 -27.39 12.36 -5.78
CA ILE A 46 -28.38 12.38 -6.86
C ILE A 46 -29.25 13.64 -6.79
N ALA A 47 -29.70 14.03 -5.58
CA ALA A 47 -30.49 15.24 -5.39
C ALA A 47 -29.74 16.50 -5.87
N TYR A 48 -28.43 16.56 -5.63
CA TYR A 48 -27.58 17.65 -6.13
C TYR A 48 -27.43 17.65 -7.65
N LEU A 49 -27.30 16.47 -8.26
CA LEU A 49 -27.18 16.32 -9.71
C LEU A 49 -28.47 16.75 -10.45
N ILE A 50 -29.63 16.37 -9.92
CA ILE A 50 -30.95 16.65 -10.54
C ILE A 50 -31.40 18.08 -10.23
N SER A 51 -31.28 18.53 -8.98
CA SER A 51 -31.77 19.84 -8.54
C SER A 51 -30.78 20.53 -7.59
N PRO A 52 -29.75 21.21 -8.15
CA PRO A 52 -28.67 21.82 -7.36
C PRO A 52 -29.11 23.04 -6.53
N ARG A 53 -30.32 23.57 -6.78
CA ARG A 53 -30.93 24.68 -6.03
C ARG A 53 -31.96 24.21 -4.98
N SER A 54 -32.26 22.92 -4.91
CA SER A 54 -33.15 22.37 -3.89
C SER A 54 -32.53 22.45 -2.48
N ASN A 55 -33.37 22.33 -1.44
CA ASN A 55 -32.91 22.30 -0.05
C ASN A 55 -31.89 21.18 0.21
N LEU A 56 -32.08 20.00 -0.41
CA LEU A 56 -31.14 18.87 -0.32
C LEU A 56 -29.84 19.14 -1.10
N GLY A 57 -29.94 19.77 -2.28
CA GLY A 57 -28.77 20.18 -3.07
C GLY A 57 -27.91 21.25 -2.37
N LEU A 58 -28.53 22.17 -1.63
CA LEU A 58 -27.81 23.14 -0.79
C LEU A 58 -27.17 22.48 0.44
N PHE A 59 -27.75 21.39 0.94
CA PHE A 59 -27.22 20.67 2.09
C PHE A 59 -25.86 20.01 1.80
N ILE A 60 -25.66 19.38 0.64
CA ILE A 60 -24.37 18.76 0.27
C ILE A 60 -23.26 19.78 -0.03
N LYS A 61 -23.60 21.04 -0.36
CA LYS A 61 -22.61 22.09 -0.59
C LYS A 61 -21.83 22.45 0.68
N LYS A 62 -22.39 22.15 1.86
CA LYS A 62 -21.76 22.41 3.15
C LYS A 62 -20.48 21.59 3.30
N PRO A 63 -19.33 22.18 3.70
CA PRO A 63 -18.03 21.50 3.68
C PRO A 63 -18.01 20.21 4.51
N PHE A 64 -18.58 20.22 5.71
CA PHE A 64 -18.63 19.05 6.57
C PHE A 64 -19.46 17.91 5.98
N ILE A 65 -20.60 18.21 5.35
CA ILE A 65 -21.44 17.19 4.68
C ILE A 65 -20.69 16.62 3.48
N LYS A 66 -20.08 17.47 2.66
CA LYS A 66 -19.25 17.05 1.53
C LYS A 66 -18.15 16.09 1.99
N PHE A 67 -17.43 16.44 3.06
CA PHE A 67 -16.39 15.58 3.64
C PHE A 67 -16.92 14.19 4.05
N ILE A 68 -18.07 14.14 4.76
CA ILE A 68 -18.70 12.86 5.14
C ILE A 68 -19.13 12.07 3.91
N CYS A 69 -19.74 12.70 2.91
CA CYS A 69 -20.17 12.01 1.69
C CYS A 69 -18.99 11.44 0.88
N HIS A 70 -17.90 12.20 0.72
CA HIS A 70 -16.69 11.71 0.07
C HIS A 70 -16.07 10.54 0.85
N THR A 71 -15.98 10.66 2.17
CA THR A 71 -15.46 9.60 3.04
C THR A 71 -16.34 8.34 2.99
N ALA A 72 -17.66 8.50 3.04
CA ALA A 72 -18.60 7.39 2.95
C ALA A 72 -18.52 6.69 1.58
N SER A 73 -18.45 7.45 0.48
CA SER A 73 -18.23 6.91 -0.86
C SER A 73 -16.91 6.11 -0.94
N TYR A 74 -15.84 6.64 -0.36
CA TYR A 74 -14.55 5.95 -0.31
C TYR A 74 -14.60 4.66 0.51
N LEU A 75 -15.26 4.69 1.68
CA LEU A 75 -15.47 3.48 2.50
C LEU A 75 -16.33 2.45 1.76
N THR A 76 -17.35 2.87 1.01
CA THR A 76 -18.12 1.94 0.17
C THR A 76 -17.28 1.34 -0.95
N PHE A 77 -16.39 2.12 -1.57
CA PHE A 77 -15.44 1.61 -2.56
C PHE A 77 -14.54 0.53 -1.95
N LEU A 78 -13.94 0.78 -0.78
CA LEU A 78 -13.11 -0.22 -0.10
C LEU A 78 -13.92 -1.46 0.32
N PHE A 79 -15.16 -1.28 0.77
CA PHE A 79 -16.05 -2.39 1.06
C PHE A 79 -16.33 -3.23 -0.19
N MET A 80 -16.52 -2.60 -1.35
CA MET A 80 -16.67 -3.31 -2.62
C MET A 80 -15.40 -4.07 -3.03
N LEU A 81 -14.20 -3.51 -2.77
CA LEU A 81 -12.93 -4.23 -2.98
C LEU A 81 -12.83 -5.47 -2.07
N LEU A 82 -13.27 -5.36 -0.81
CA LEU A 82 -13.33 -6.51 0.10
C LEU A 82 -14.32 -7.57 -0.41
N LEU A 83 -15.51 -7.16 -0.89
CA LEU A 83 -16.47 -8.08 -1.51
C LEU A 83 -15.91 -8.74 -2.78
N ALA A 84 -15.13 -8.04 -3.59
CA ALA A 84 -14.49 -8.60 -4.78
C ALA A 84 -13.55 -9.77 -4.47
N SER A 85 -12.96 -9.78 -3.26
CA SER A 85 -12.07 -10.86 -2.80
C SER A 85 -12.82 -12.10 -2.29
N GLN A 86 -14.11 -11.97 -1.95
CA GLN A 86 -14.90 -13.08 -1.43
C GLN A 86 -15.27 -14.07 -2.52
N HIS A 87 -15.20 -15.36 -2.19
CA HIS A 87 -15.52 -16.49 -3.11
C HIS A 87 -16.97 -16.48 -3.64
N ILE A 88 -17.83 -15.62 -3.11
CA ILE A 88 -19.26 -15.53 -3.44
C ILE A 88 -19.49 -15.03 -4.89
N VAL A 89 -18.52 -14.31 -5.48
CA VAL A 89 -18.64 -13.66 -6.81
C VAL A 89 -17.57 -14.16 -7.79
N ARG A 90 -17.07 -15.39 -7.62
CA ARG A 90 -16.04 -15.92 -8.53
C ARG A 90 -16.64 -16.46 -9.82
N THR A 91 -16.11 -15.98 -10.94
CA THR A 91 -16.16 -16.67 -12.24
C THR A 91 -15.26 -17.91 -12.18
N ASP A 92 -15.43 -18.84 -13.12
CA ASP A 92 -14.63 -20.05 -13.22
C ASP A 92 -13.13 -19.71 -13.23
N LEU A 93 -12.41 -20.13 -12.19
CA LEU A 93 -11.00 -19.81 -11.91
C LEU A 93 -10.02 -20.30 -12.99
N HIS A 94 -10.48 -21.18 -13.86
CA HIS A 94 -9.71 -21.77 -14.95
C HIS A 94 -9.90 -21.05 -16.29
N VAL A 95 -10.77 -20.05 -16.35
CA VAL A 95 -10.97 -19.26 -17.58
C VAL A 95 -9.82 -18.27 -17.73
N GLN A 96 -9.13 -18.34 -18.86
CA GLN A 96 -8.13 -17.33 -19.23
C GLN A 96 -8.84 -16.10 -19.77
N GLY A 97 -8.64 -14.95 -19.13
CA GLY A 97 -9.33 -13.70 -19.50
C GLY A 97 -10.83 -13.71 -19.19
N PRO A 98 -11.25 -13.96 -17.93
CA PRO A 98 -12.66 -13.99 -17.59
C PRO A 98 -13.32 -12.63 -17.85
N PRO A 99 -14.62 -12.60 -18.22
CA PRO A 99 -15.35 -11.35 -18.32
C PRO A 99 -15.38 -10.65 -16.95
N PRO A 100 -15.45 -9.30 -16.90
CA PRO A 100 -15.48 -8.57 -15.63
C PRO A 100 -16.68 -9.02 -14.78
N THR A 101 -16.42 -9.28 -13.50
CA THR A 101 -17.47 -9.69 -12.55
C THR A 101 -18.43 -8.53 -12.27
N VAL A 102 -19.60 -8.84 -11.70
CA VAL A 102 -20.59 -7.80 -11.31
C VAL A 102 -19.96 -6.77 -10.38
N VAL A 103 -19.14 -7.21 -9.43
CA VAL A 103 -18.45 -6.31 -8.49
C VAL A 103 -17.42 -5.45 -9.20
N GLU A 104 -16.69 -5.99 -10.17
CA GLU A 104 -15.75 -5.20 -10.99
C GLU A 104 -16.46 -4.14 -11.81
N TRP A 105 -17.61 -4.47 -12.42
CA TRP A 105 -18.47 -3.48 -13.08
C TRP A 105 -18.93 -2.36 -12.14
N MET A 106 -19.23 -2.70 -10.88
CA MET A 106 -19.58 -1.69 -9.88
C MET A 106 -18.37 -0.85 -9.46
N ILE A 107 -17.16 -1.40 -9.42
CA ILE A 107 -15.92 -0.68 -9.06
C ILE A 107 -15.48 0.31 -10.15
N LEU A 108 -15.70 -0.01 -11.43
CA LEU A 108 -15.22 0.80 -12.56
C LEU A 108 -15.61 2.29 -12.49
N PRO A 109 -16.87 2.68 -12.16
CA PRO A 109 -17.24 4.08 -11.95
C PRO A 109 -16.41 4.82 -10.91
N TRP A 110 -16.03 4.17 -9.80
CA TRP A 110 -15.16 4.78 -8.78
C TRP A 110 -13.76 5.04 -9.34
N VAL A 111 -13.18 4.05 -10.02
CA VAL A 111 -11.84 4.19 -10.62
C VAL A 111 -11.81 5.33 -11.64
N LEU A 112 -12.81 5.40 -12.52
CA LEU A 112 -12.94 6.51 -13.49
C LEU A 112 -13.14 7.85 -12.77
N GLY A 113 -13.91 7.87 -11.69
CA GLY A 113 -14.11 9.05 -10.85
C GLY A 113 -12.83 9.54 -10.18
N PHE A 114 -11.97 8.63 -9.69
CA PHE A 114 -10.68 8.97 -9.10
C PHE A 114 -9.71 9.51 -10.15
N ILE A 115 -9.59 8.84 -11.31
CA ILE A 115 -8.74 9.31 -12.40
C ILE A 115 -9.18 10.72 -12.84
N TRP A 116 -10.48 10.94 -13.01
CA TRP A 116 -11.00 12.27 -13.36
C TRP A 116 -10.78 13.31 -12.27
N GLY A 117 -10.85 12.92 -11.00
CA GLY A 117 -10.53 13.76 -9.84
C GLY A 117 -9.08 14.25 -9.88
N GLU A 118 -8.14 13.32 -10.03
CA GLU A 118 -6.70 13.62 -10.10
C GLU A 118 -6.35 14.50 -11.29
N ILE A 119 -6.92 14.24 -12.47
CA ILE A 119 -6.67 15.06 -13.66
C ILE A 119 -7.09 16.51 -13.41
N LYS A 120 -8.24 16.74 -12.76
CA LYS A 120 -8.69 18.11 -12.45
C LYS A 120 -7.80 18.77 -11.40
N GLU A 121 -7.41 18.06 -10.35
CA GLU A 121 -6.52 18.60 -9.32
C GLU A 121 -5.17 19.02 -9.90
N MET A 122 -4.60 18.19 -10.77
CA MET A 122 -3.36 18.48 -11.47
C MET A 122 -3.50 19.69 -12.42
N TRP A 123 -4.65 19.83 -13.08
CA TRP A 123 -4.93 20.94 -13.99
C TRP A 123 -5.09 22.27 -13.25
N ASP A 124 -5.82 22.27 -12.13
CA ASP A 124 -6.15 23.50 -11.39
C ASP A 124 -5.00 24.00 -10.51
N GLY A 125 -4.23 23.10 -9.88
CA GLY A 125 -3.11 23.44 -8.98
C GLY A 125 -1.74 23.51 -9.67
N GLY A 126 -1.59 22.91 -10.85
CA GLY A 126 -0.31 22.79 -11.55
C GLY A 126 0.58 21.65 -11.02
N PHE A 127 1.47 21.16 -11.89
CA PHE A 127 2.26 19.95 -11.63
C PHE A 127 3.24 20.08 -10.46
N THR A 128 3.81 21.27 -10.24
CA THR A 128 4.82 21.50 -9.19
C THR A 128 4.23 21.38 -7.79
N GLU A 129 3.06 21.96 -7.54
CA GLU A 129 2.40 21.84 -6.24
C GLU A 129 1.91 20.41 -6.02
N TYR A 130 1.44 19.75 -7.08
CA TYR A 130 0.96 18.37 -7.03
C TYR A 130 2.03 17.37 -6.56
N ILE A 131 3.26 17.42 -7.09
CA ILE A 131 4.32 16.46 -6.73
C ILE A 131 4.88 16.68 -5.31
N HIS A 132 4.63 17.83 -4.69
CA HIS A 132 5.08 18.10 -3.34
C HIS A 132 4.22 17.41 -2.28
N ASP A 133 2.97 17.06 -2.60
CA ASP A 133 2.13 16.27 -1.71
C ASP A 133 2.34 14.76 -1.94
N TRP A 134 2.86 14.08 -0.91
CA TRP A 134 3.12 12.64 -0.94
C TRP A 134 1.84 11.83 -1.08
N TRP A 135 0.70 12.37 -0.64
CA TRP A 135 -0.59 11.71 -0.83
C TRP A 135 -1.02 11.71 -2.30
N ASN A 136 -0.77 12.81 -3.01
CA ASN A 136 -1.08 12.93 -4.43
C ASN A 136 -0.19 11.98 -5.26
N LEU A 137 1.09 11.84 -4.88
CA LEU A 137 1.96 10.83 -5.50
C LEU A 137 1.45 9.40 -5.27
N MET A 138 0.94 9.10 -4.07
CA MET A 138 0.33 7.79 -3.78
C MET A 138 -0.96 7.58 -4.58
N ASP A 139 -1.81 8.61 -4.72
CA ASP A 139 -3.04 8.55 -5.50
C ASP A 139 -2.75 8.37 -7.00
N PHE A 140 -1.73 9.04 -7.53
CA PHE A 140 -1.22 8.81 -8.88
C PHE A 140 -0.74 7.37 -9.10
N ALA A 141 0.06 6.84 -8.17
CA ALA A 141 0.56 5.47 -8.23
C ALA A 141 -0.60 4.44 -8.18
N MET A 142 -1.56 4.66 -7.29
CA MET A 142 -2.77 3.84 -7.19
C MET A 142 -3.59 3.85 -8.50
N ASN A 143 -3.86 5.04 -9.05
CA ASN A 143 -4.67 5.18 -10.27
C ASN A 143 -3.96 4.62 -11.52
N SER A 144 -2.64 4.76 -11.61
CA SER A 144 -1.86 4.16 -12.70
C SER A 144 -1.87 2.63 -12.65
N LEU A 145 -1.80 2.03 -11.45
CA LEU A 145 -1.95 0.58 -11.28
C LEU A 145 -3.37 0.09 -11.60
N TYR A 146 -4.41 0.85 -11.26
CA TYR A 146 -5.78 0.54 -11.70
C TYR A 146 -5.93 0.59 -13.22
N LEU A 147 -5.37 1.62 -13.87
CA LEU A 147 -5.36 1.73 -15.33
C LEU A 147 -4.64 0.53 -15.98
N ALA A 148 -3.48 0.15 -15.44
CA ALA A 148 -2.71 -1.02 -15.90
C ALA A 148 -3.47 -2.34 -15.70
N THR A 149 -4.22 -2.47 -14.61
CA THR A 149 -5.07 -3.64 -14.35
C THR A 149 -6.18 -3.75 -15.39
N ILE A 150 -6.89 -2.64 -15.67
CA ILE A 150 -7.98 -2.61 -16.65
C ILE A 150 -7.45 -2.92 -18.05
N SER A 151 -6.33 -2.32 -18.45
CA SER A 151 -5.74 -2.56 -19.76
C SER A 151 -5.30 -4.02 -19.95
N LEU A 152 -4.64 -4.61 -18.96
CA LEU A 152 -4.25 -6.03 -19.00
C LEU A 152 -5.46 -6.96 -19.02
N LYS A 153 -6.54 -6.65 -18.29
CA LYS A 153 -7.78 -7.44 -18.34
C LYS A 153 -8.47 -7.37 -19.70
N ILE A 154 -8.50 -6.20 -20.34
CA ILE A 154 -9.03 -6.05 -21.71
C ILE A 154 -8.17 -6.86 -22.68
N VAL A 155 -6.84 -6.76 -22.60
CA VAL A 155 -5.92 -7.55 -23.43
C VAL A 155 -6.13 -9.05 -23.22
N ALA A 156 -6.29 -9.49 -21.96
CA ALA A 156 -6.55 -10.88 -21.64
C ALA A 156 -7.88 -11.36 -22.24
N TYR A 157 -8.95 -10.57 -22.11
CA TYR A 157 -10.28 -10.89 -22.64
C TYR A 157 -10.33 -10.97 -24.18
N VAL A 158 -9.60 -10.09 -24.87
CA VAL A 158 -9.58 -10.09 -26.35
C VAL A 158 -8.72 -11.22 -26.91
N LYS A 159 -7.59 -11.54 -26.27
CA LYS A 159 -6.59 -12.47 -26.81
C LYS A 159 -6.83 -13.92 -26.40
N TYR A 160 -7.37 -14.16 -25.20
CA TYR A 160 -7.56 -15.50 -24.66
C TYR A 160 -9.04 -15.85 -24.63
N ASN A 161 -9.37 -17.06 -25.07
CA ASN A 161 -10.76 -17.53 -25.19
C ASN A 161 -10.92 -18.98 -24.71
N GLY A 162 -9.96 -19.47 -23.92
CA GLY A 162 -9.88 -20.87 -23.47
C GLY A 162 -9.98 -20.99 -21.95
N SER A 163 -10.49 -22.13 -21.49
CA SER A 163 -10.39 -22.56 -20.10
C SER A 163 -9.29 -23.60 -19.97
N ARG A 164 -8.25 -23.29 -19.20
CA ARG A 164 -7.17 -24.21 -18.88
C ARG A 164 -6.93 -24.20 -17.37
N PRO A 165 -6.58 -25.34 -16.75
CA PRO A 165 -6.18 -25.37 -15.35
C PRO A 165 -5.14 -24.29 -15.06
N ARG A 166 -5.33 -23.57 -13.94
CA ARG A 166 -4.51 -22.39 -13.60
C ARG A 166 -3.04 -22.76 -13.36
N GLU A 167 -2.80 -24.01 -12.97
CA GLU A 167 -1.46 -24.58 -12.75
C GLU A 167 -0.62 -24.66 -14.03
N GLU A 168 -1.25 -24.74 -15.20
CA GLU A 168 -0.57 -24.83 -16.49
C GLU A 168 -0.32 -23.46 -17.14
N TRP A 169 -0.71 -22.37 -16.47
CA TRP A 169 -0.56 -21.03 -17.04
C TRP A 169 0.90 -20.61 -17.02
N GLU A 170 1.32 -19.90 -18.07
CA GLU A 170 2.65 -19.29 -18.11
C GLU A 170 2.80 -18.24 -17.00
N MET A 171 4.00 -18.13 -16.43
CA MET A 171 4.29 -17.22 -15.30
C MET A 171 3.95 -15.76 -15.60
N TRP A 172 4.12 -15.31 -16.84
CA TRP A 172 3.85 -13.93 -17.29
C TRP A 172 2.48 -13.75 -17.95
N HIS A 173 1.53 -14.64 -17.66
CA HIS A 173 0.18 -14.55 -18.21
C HIS A 173 -0.50 -13.22 -17.82
N PRO A 174 -1.10 -12.46 -18.77
CA PRO A 174 -1.65 -11.13 -18.50
C PRO A 174 -2.68 -11.08 -17.36
N THR A 175 -3.50 -12.12 -17.21
CA THR A 175 -4.46 -12.24 -16.10
C THR A 175 -3.77 -12.30 -14.73
N LEU A 176 -2.64 -13.03 -14.60
CA LEU A 176 -1.90 -13.13 -13.34
C LEU A 176 -1.27 -11.79 -12.96
N ILE A 177 -0.69 -11.09 -13.95
CA ILE A 177 -0.12 -9.76 -13.75
C ILE A 177 -1.22 -8.77 -13.36
N ALA A 178 -2.38 -8.80 -14.04
CA ALA A 178 -3.51 -7.94 -13.70
C ALA A 178 -4.02 -8.18 -12.27
N GLU A 179 -4.17 -9.43 -11.85
CA GLU A 179 -4.57 -9.77 -10.47
C GLU A 179 -3.54 -9.28 -9.43
N ALA A 180 -2.24 -9.41 -9.72
CA ALA A 180 -1.18 -8.94 -8.84
C ALA A 180 -1.18 -7.40 -8.73
N LEU A 181 -1.27 -6.68 -9.85
CA LEU A 181 -1.36 -5.21 -9.84
C LEU A 181 -2.62 -4.73 -9.14
N PHE A 182 -3.76 -5.40 -9.34
CA PHE A 182 -5.00 -5.10 -8.64
C PHE A 182 -4.85 -5.26 -7.11
N ALA A 183 -4.18 -6.32 -6.66
CA ALA A 183 -3.90 -6.51 -5.24
C ALA A 183 -3.02 -5.40 -4.65
N ILE A 184 -1.99 -4.96 -5.38
CA ILE A 184 -1.13 -3.84 -4.97
C ILE A 184 -1.94 -2.53 -4.92
N SER A 185 -2.79 -2.26 -5.92
CA SER A 185 -3.70 -1.11 -5.91
C SER A 185 -4.62 -1.11 -4.69
N ASN A 186 -5.18 -2.27 -4.34
CA ASN A 186 -6.08 -2.41 -3.19
C ASN A 186 -5.37 -2.09 -1.86
N ILE A 187 -4.09 -2.44 -1.73
CA ILE A 187 -3.27 -2.06 -0.57
C ILE A 187 -3.12 -0.54 -0.51
N LEU A 188 -2.73 0.11 -1.61
CA LEU A 188 -2.56 1.57 -1.66
C LEU A 188 -3.88 2.31 -1.38
N SER A 189 -5.00 1.83 -1.95
CA SER A 189 -6.33 2.36 -1.65
C SER A 189 -6.69 2.22 -0.17
N SER A 190 -6.41 1.08 0.44
CA SER A 190 -6.70 0.90 1.86
C SER A 190 -5.83 1.81 2.75
N LEU A 191 -4.57 2.01 2.39
CA LEU A 191 -3.63 2.91 3.09
C LEU A 191 -4.03 4.38 2.97
N ARG A 192 -4.74 4.78 1.91
CA ARG A 192 -5.20 6.17 1.72
C ARG A 192 -6.12 6.64 2.85
N LEU A 193 -6.81 5.74 3.55
CA LEU A 193 -7.63 6.09 4.72
C LEU A 193 -6.84 6.81 5.83
N ILE A 194 -5.53 6.59 5.91
CA ILE A 194 -4.67 7.24 6.92
C ILE A 194 -4.69 8.76 6.78
N SER A 195 -4.86 9.30 5.56
CA SER A 195 -4.90 10.75 5.36
C SER A 195 -6.11 11.42 6.03
N LEU A 196 -7.22 10.68 6.19
CA LEU A 196 -8.43 11.16 6.86
C LEU A 196 -8.23 11.38 8.36
N PHE A 197 -7.17 10.79 8.95
CA PHE A 197 -6.88 10.95 10.38
C PHE A 197 -6.52 12.39 10.75
N THR A 198 -6.06 13.20 9.78
CA THR A 198 -5.81 14.64 9.96
C THR A 198 -7.05 15.42 10.42
N ALA A 199 -8.26 14.95 10.08
CA ALA A 199 -9.51 15.56 10.49
C ALA A 199 -9.89 15.27 11.95
N ASN A 200 -9.27 14.26 12.58
CA ASN A 200 -9.54 13.89 13.97
C ASN A 200 -8.56 14.60 14.92
N SER A 201 -9.08 15.21 15.99
CA SER A 201 -8.28 15.94 16.98
C SER A 201 -7.27 15.07 17.73
N HIS A 202 -7.51 13.76 17.84
CA HIS A 202 -6.61 12.84 18.55
C HIS A 202 -5.60 12.15 17.62
N LEU A 203 -6.05 11.71 16.44
CA LEU A 203 -5.18 10.96 15.51
C LEU A 203 -4.37 11.87 14.59
N GLY A 204 -4.83 13.10 14.34
CA GLY A 204 -4.17 14.05 13.44
C GLY A 204 -2.73 14.38 13.85
N PRO A 205 -2.46 14.84 15.09
CA PRO A 205 -1.09 15.13 15.53
C PRO A 205 -0.16 13.90 15.46
N LEU A 206 -0.68 12.72 15.78
CA LEU A 206 0.07 11.46 15.69
C LEU A 206 0.44 11.12 14.23
N GLN A 207 -0.50 11.28 13.30
CA GLN A 207 -0.24 11.05 11.87
C GLN A 207 0.77 12.06 11.31
N ILE A 208 0.67 13.35 11.69
CA ILE A 208 1.59 14.40 11.22
C ILE A 208 3.01 14.15 11.75
N SER A 209 3.15 13.79 13.02
CA SER A 209 4.46 13.48 13.60
C SER A 209 5.09 12.25 12.93
N LEU A 210 4.31 11.20 12.66
CA LEU A 210 4.77 10.03 11.90
C LEU A 210 5.23 10.41 10.49
N GLY A 211 4.45 11.22 9.76
CA GLY A 211 4.80 11.67 8.42
C GLY A 211 6.11 12.45 8.36
N ARG A 212 6.39 13.28 9.37
CA ARG A 212 7.66 14.02 9.47
C ARG A 212 8.85 13.12 9.78
N MET A 213 8.69 12.15 10.68
CA MET A 213 9.74 11.18 11.00
C MET A 213 10.09 10.27 9.82
N LEU A 214 9.17 10.05 8.88
CA LEU A 214 9.39 9.21 7.70
C LEU A 214 10.59 9.68 6.86
N LEU A 215 10.81 10.99 6.75
CA LEU A 215 11.97 11.54 6.03
C LEU A 215 13.31 11.17 6.70
N ASP A 216 13.35 11.08 8.02
CA ASP A 216 14.55 10.65 8.74
C ASP A 216 14.76 9.14 8.59
N ILE A 217 13.67 8.36 8.62
CA ILE A 217 13.71 6.92 8.33
C ILE A 217 14.27 6.65 6.93
N LEU A 218 13.84 7.40 5.91
CA LEU A 218 14.34 7.24 4.53
C LEU A 218 15.84 7.53 4.41
N LYS A 219 16.36 8.57 5.09
CA LYS A 219 17.80 8.85 5.15
C LYS A 219 18.56 7.69 5.79
N PHE A 220 18.03 7.11 6.86
CA PHE A 220 18.64 5.98 7.53
C PHE A 220 18.59 4.70 6.69
N LEU A 221 17.48 4.47 5.99
CA LEU A 221 17.31 3.34 5.08
C LEU A 221 18.37 3.33 3.97
N PHE A 222 18.82 4.49 3.51
CA PHE A 222 19.91 4.59 2.55
C PHE A 222 21.22 3.98 3.08
N ILE A 223 21.58 4.25 4.33
CA ILE A 223 22.76 3.65 4.98
C ILE A 223 22.58 2.14 5.09
N TYR A 224 21.40 1.68 5.50
CA TYR A 224 21.08 0.26 5.56
C TYR A 224 21.19 -0.43 4.20
N CYS A 225 20.72 0.18 3.11
CA CYS A 225 20.84 -0.37 1.76
C CYS A 225 22.30 -0.53 1.31
N LEU A 226 23.19 0.40 1.69
CA LEU A 226 24.63 0.26 1.40
C LEU A 226 25.24 -0.94 2.14
N VAL A 227 24.88 -1.13 3.42
CA VAL A 227 25.31 -2.31 4.19
C VAL A 227 24.76 -3.59 3.55
N LEU A 228 23.46 -3.61 3.22
CA LEU A 228 22.82 -4.76 2.56
C LEU A 228 23.55 -5.14 1.26
N LEU A 229 23.85 -4.17 0.40
CA LEU A 229 24.56 -4.40 -0.87
C LEU A 229 26.00 -4.87 -0.65
N ALA A 230 26.73 -4.31 0.31
CA ALA A 230 28.10 -4.72 0.61
C ALA A 230 28.16 -6.19 1.06
N PHE A 231 27.29 -6.59 1.98
CA PHE A 231 27.20 -7.98 2.44
C PHE A 231 26.64 -8.91 1.37
N ALA A 232 25.69 -8.46 0.55
CA ALA A 232 25.17 -9.25 -0.56
C ALA A 232 26.26 -9.56 -1.59
N ASN A 233 27.10 -8.59 -1.95
CA ASN A 233 28.23 -8.81 -2.83
C ASN A 233 29.23 -9.81 -2.23
N GLY A 234 29.55 -9.67 -0.93
CA GLY A 234 30.48 -10.56 -0.25
C GLY A 234 29.99 -12.01 -0.17
N LEU A 235 28.73 -12.22 0.22
CA LEU A 235 28.15 -13.56 0.34
C LEU A 235 27.92 -14.20 -1.02
N ASN A 236 27.43 -13.46 -2.01
CA ASN A 236 27.30 -13.96 -3.38
C ASN A 236 28.66 -14.36 -3.94
N GLN A 237 29.71 -13.55 -3.76
CA GLN A 237 31.05 -13.89 -4.22
C GLN A 237 31.60 -15.19 -3.60
N LEU A 238 31.24 -15.46 -2.34
CA LEU A 238 31.66 -16.67 -1.63
C LEU A 238 30.87 -17.91 -2.09
N TYR A 239 29.56 -17.77 -2.29
CA TYR A 239 28.64 -18.90 -2.52
C TYR A 239 28.24 -19.14 -3.99
N PHE A 240 28.60 -18.23 -4.91
CA PHE A 240 28.25 -18.33 -6.34
C PHE A 240 28.67 -19.67 -6.97
N TYR A 241 29.79 -20.25 -6.54
CA TYR A 241 30.30 -21.52 -7.07
C TYR A 241 29.50 -22.76 -6.65
N TYR A 242 28.63 -22.65 -5.64
CA TYR A 242 27.85 -23.76 -5.09
C TYR A 242 26.41 -23.79 -5.61
N GLU A 243 26.13 -23.07 -6.70
CA GLU A 243 24.79 -23.07 -7.30
C GLU A 243 24.36 -24.48 -7.76
N THR A 244 23.19 -24.92 -7.29
CA THR A 244 22.55 -26.15 -7.76
C THR A 244 21.36 -25.83 -8.69
N ARG A 245 20.95 -26.82 -9.49
CA ARG A 245 19.75 -26.70 -10.34
C ARG A 245 18.53 -27.13 -9.54
N ALA A 246 17.35 -26.62 -9.90
CA ALA A 246 16.10 -26.95 -9.22
C ALA A 246 15.80 -28.45 -9.19
N ILE A 247 16.19 -29.18 -10.24
CA ILE A 247 16.01 -30.63 -10.38
C ILE A 247 16.82 -31.41 -9.32
N ASP A 248 17.93 -30.85 -8.86
CA ASP A 248 18.83 -31.47 -7.88
C ASP A 248 18.37 -31.23 -6.42
N GLU A 249 17.26 -30.51 -6.23
CA GLU A 249 16.67 -30.14 -4.94
C GLU A 249 15.33 -30.86 -4.71
N PRO A 250 14.94 -31.11 -3.44
CA PRO A 250 13.67 -31.77 -3.14
C PRO A 250 12.48 -30.96 -3.68
N ASN A 251 11.47 -31.66 -4.19
CA ASN A 251 10.25 -31.09 -4.80
C ASN A 251 10.49 -30.14 -6.00
N ASN A 252 11.66 -30.20 -6.65
CA ASN A 252 12.00 -29.33 -7.78
C ASN A 252 11.83 -27.82 -7.45
N CYS A 253 12.08 -27.45 -6.18
CA CYS A 253 11.92 -26.09 -5.68
C CYS A 253 13.30 -25.47 -5.37
N LYS A 254 13.58 -24.33 -5.99
CA LYS A 254 14.83 -23.57 -5.78
C LYS A 254 14.56 -22.22 -5.12
N GLY A 255 15.38 -21.89 -4.12
CA GLY A 255 15.40 -20.59 -3.45
C GLY A 255 14.94 -20.63 -1.99
N ILE A 256 14.87 -19.44 -1.38
CA ILE A 256 14.58 -19.30 0.06
C ILE A 256 13.10 -19.40 0.44
N ARG A 257 12.21 -19.44 -0.57
CA ARG A 257 10.75 -19.56 -0.38
C ARG A 257 10.25 -21.01 -0.40
N CYS A 258 11.17 -21.96 -0.55
CA CYS A 258 10.88 -23.39 -0.47
C CYS A 258 10.76 -23.84 0.99
N GLU A 259 10.07 -24.96 1.23
CA GLU A 259 9.94 -25.56 2.58
C GLU A 259 11.32 -25.81 3.21
N LYS A 260 12.23 -26.41 2.43
CA LYS A 260 13.66 -26.47 2.77
C LYS A 260 14.40 -25.39 1.98
N GLN A 261 14.88 -24.38 2.69
CA GLN A 261 15.60 -23.25 2.11
C GLN A 261 16.90 -23.74 1.46
N ASN A 262 17.11 -23.39 0.21
CA ASN A 262 18.30 -23.78 -0.56
C ASN A 262 18.77 -22.62 -1.44
N ASN A 263 20.03 -22.67 -1.89
CA ASN A 263 20.63 -21.68 -2.80
C ASN A 263 20.43 -20.21 -2.38
N ALA A 264 20.41 -19.93 -1.07
CA ALA A 264 20.11 -18.59 -0.55
C ALA A 264 21.09 -17.51 -1.07
N PHE A 265 22.35 -17.89 -1.24
CA PHE A 265 23.44 -16.97 -1.59
C PHE A 265 24.04 -17.24 -2.98
N SER A 266 23.33 -17.98 -3.86
CA SER A 266 23.89 -18.40 -5.15
C SER A 266 23.85 -17.30 -6.22
N THR A 267 22.88 -16.38 -6.13
CA THR A 267 22.76 -15.23 -7.03
C THR A 267 22.63 -13.95 -6.22
N LEU A 268 23.03 -12.81 -6.80
CA LEU A 268 22.95 -11.52 -6.11
C LEU A 268 21.51 -11.18 -5.67
N PHE A 269 20.52 -11.48 -6.51
CA PHE A 269 19.12 -11.18 -6.21
C PHE A 269 18.58 -12.04 -5.06
N GLU A 270 18.82 -13.35 -5.07
CA GLU A 270 18.44 -14.24 -3.95
C GLU A 270 19.22 -13.89 -2.67
N THR A 271 20.49 -13.46 -2.80
CA THR A 271 21.29 -13.01 -1.65
C THR A 271 20.68 -11.76 -1.02
N LEU A 272 20.27 -10.77 -1.82
CA LEU A 272 19.57 -9.57 -1.33
C LEU A 272 18.27 -9.93 -0.61
N GLN A 273 17.46 -10.84 -1.17
CA GLN A 273 16.24 -11.31 -0.53
C GLN A 273 16.53 -12.07 0.78
N SER A 274 17.54 -12.93 0.79
CA SER A 274 17.95 -13.72 1.95
C SER A 274 18.35 -12.82 3.12
N LEU A 275 19.20 -11.83 2.85
CA LEU A 275 19.62 -10.85 3.86
C LEU A 275 18.43 -10.01 4.34
N PHE A 276 17.55 -9.56 3.45
CA PHE A 276 16.33 -8.86 3.85
C PHE A 276 15.45 -9.70 4.79
N TRP A 277 15.18 -10.96 4.45
CA TRP A 277 14.35 -11.83 5.28
C TRP A 277 15.02 -12.26 6.59
N SER A 278 16.35 -12.26 6.66
CA SER A 278 17.09 -12.57 7.88
C SER A 278 16.88 -11.55 9.00
N VAL A 279 16.62 -10.28 8.66
CA VAL A 279 16.27 -9.23 9.65
C VAL A 279 15.00 -9.59 10.43
N PHE A 280 14.10 -10.37 9.83
CA PHE A 280 12.87 -10.84 10.48
C PHE A 280 13.02 -12.22 11.14
N GLY A 281 14.22 -12.81 11.13
CA GLY A 281 14.46 -14.15 11.67
C GLY A 281 13.82 -15.28 10.85
N LEU A 282 13.48 -15.04 9.59
CA LEU A 282 12.81 -16.03 8.71
C LEU A 282 13.79 -16.87 7.88
N LEU A 283 15.09 -16.61 7.97
CA LEU A 283 16.14 -17.37 7.29
C LEU A 283 16.85 -18.28 8.31
N ASN A 284 16.85 -19.59 8.05
CA ASN A 284 17.49 -20.56 8.93
C ASN A 284 19.02 -20.58 8.73
N LEU A 285 19.77 -20.96 9.78
CA LEU A 285 21.23 -20.98 9.73
C LEU A 285 21.80 -22.01 8.74
N TYR A 286 21.11 -23.14 8.51
CA TYR A 286 21.61 -24.21 7.63
C TYR A 286 21.77 -23.80 6.15
N VAL A 287 21.27 -22.62 5.75
CA VAL A 287 21.43 -22.09 4.39
C VAL A 287 22.88 -21.71 4.06
N THR A 288 23.76 -21.58 5.06
CA THR A 288 25.20 -21.37 4.87
C THR A 288 25.95 -22.67 4.58
N ASN A 289 25.32 -23.82 4.76
CA ASN A 289 25.97 -25.10 4.49
C ASN A 289 25.96 -25.39 3.00
N VAL A 290 27.01 -26.05 2.51
CA VAL A 290 27.14 -26.44 1.11
C VAL A 290 27.16 -27.97 0.99
N LYS A 291 26.79 -28.50 -0.18
CA LYS A 291 26.77 -29.97 -0.38
C LYS A 291 28.17 -30.59 -0.30
N ALA A 292 29.18 -29.84 -0.73
CA ALA A 292 30.58 -30.24 -0.61
C ALA A 292 31.10 -29.97 0.81
N ARG A 293 31.95 -30.86 1.36
CA ARG A 293 32.48 -30.70 2.72
C ARG A 293 33.62 -29.65 2.77
N HIS A 294 33.26 -28.38 2.64
CA HIS A 294 34.19 -27.25 2.74
C HIS A 294 33.93 -26.43 4.00
N GLU A 295 34.32 -26.99 5.14
CA GLU A 295 34.06 -26.40 6.47
C GLU A 295 34.60 -24.96 6.60
N PHE A 296 35.74 -24.65 5.95
CA PHE A 296 36.29 -23.29 5.96
C PHE A 296 35.35 -22.27 5.28
N THR A 297 34.80 -22.61 4.11
CA THR A 297 33.88 -21.73 3.38
C THR A 297 32.57 -21.55 4.15
N GLU A 298 32.02 -22.63 4.69
CA GLU A 298 30.81 -22.58 5.53
C GLU A 298 31.05 -21.70 6.77
N PHE A 299 32.19 -21.86 7.44
CA PHE A 299 32.55 -21.05 8.59
C PHE A 299 32.69 -19.56 8.27
N VAL A 300 33.41 -19.22 7.18
CA VAL A 300 33.58 -17.82 6.74
C VAL A 300 32.23 -17.22 6.37
N GLY A 301 31.39 -17.94 5.63
CA GLY A 301 30.08 -17.44 5.23
C GLY A 301 29.12 -17.30 6.41
N ALA A 302 29.11 -18.24 7.35
CA ALA A 302 28.35 -18.12 8.61
C ALA A 302 28.84 -16.92 9.45
N THR A 303 30.14 -16.65 9.46
CA THR A 303 30.72 -15.49 10.15
C THR A 303 30.33 -14.16 9.46
N MET A 304 30.35 -14.10 8.13
CA MET A 304 29.89 -12.93 7.37
C MET A 304 28.38 -12.68 7.59
N PHE A 305 27.58 -13.74 7.60
CA PHE A 305 26.16 -13.64 7.90
C PHE A 305 25.91 -13.22 9.35
N GLY A 306 26.67 -13.75 10.32
CA GLY A 306 26.60 -13.36 11.72
C GLY A 306 26.96 -11.89 11.95
N THR A 307 28.02 -11.40 11.32
CA THR A 307 28.42 -9.99 11.40
C THR A 307 27.39 -9.06 10.77
N TYR A 308 26.78 -9.45 9.64
CA TYR A 308 25.63 -8.74 9.07
C TYR A 308 24.46 -8.64 10.06
N ASN A 309 24.09 -9.75 10.73
CA ASN A 309 23.01 -9.76 11.72
C ASN A 309 23.32 -8.85 12.92
N VAL A 310 24.56 -8.85 13.43
CA VAL A 310 24.98 -7.93 14.50
C VAL A 310 24.87 -6.48 14.06
N ILE A 311 25.39 -6.14 12.89
CA ILE A 311 25.34 -4.76 12.37
C ILE A 311 23.89 -4.31 12.13
N SER A 312 23.07 -5.13 11.48
CA SER A 312 21.69 -4.77 11.13
C SER A 312 20.77 -4.71 12.36
N LEU A 313 20.72 -5.78 13.15
CA LEU A 313 19.74 -5.92 14.24
C LEU A 313 20.18 -5.27 15.55
N VAL A 314 21.47 -5.27 15.87
CA VAL A 314 21.96 -4.72 17.14
C VAL A 314 22.40 -3.28 16.99
N VAL A 315 23.12 -2.94 15.91
CA VAL A 315 23.67 -1.59 15.76
C VAL A 315 22.67 -0.68 15.05
N LEU A 316 22.32 -0.99 13.80
CA LEU A 316 21.51 -0.10 12.96
C LEU A 316 20.08 0.05 13.49
N LEU A 317 19.43 -1.04 13.90
CA LEU A 317 18.07 -0.96 14.44
C LEU A 317 18.01 -0.09 15.71
N ASN A 318 18.94 -0.27 16.65
CA ASN A 318 18.98 0.54 17.87
C ASN A 318 19.32 2.01 17.58
N MET A 319 20.19 2.27 16.60
CA MET A 319 20.49 3.63 16.16
C MET A 319 19.27 4.30 15.51
N LEU A 320 18.48 3.58 14.71
CA LEU A 320 17.23 4.07 14.14
C LEU A 320 16.23 4.44 15.25
N ILE A 321 16.06 3.59 16.26
CA ILE A 321 15.18 3.86 17.40
C ILE A 321 15.63 5.13 18.14
N ALA A 322 16.93 5.27 18.41
CA ALA A 322 17.47 6.46 19.07
C ALA A 322 17.25 7.74 18.25
N MET A 323 17.44 7.66 16.92
CA MET A 323 17.18 8.78 16.01
C MET A 323 15.70 9.17 15.98
N MET A 324 14.80 8.18 15.90
CA MET A 324 13.36 8.42 15.94
C MET A 324 12.91 9.06 17.26
N ASN A 325 13.48 8.63 18.40
CA ASN A 325 13.16 9.23 19.70
C ASN A 325 13.55 10.71 19.76
N ASN A 326 14.73 11.07 19.24
CA ASN A 326 15.16 12.47 19.20
C ASN A 326 14.33 13.30 18.20
N SER A 327 14.07 12.77 17.00
CA SER A 327 13.22 13.42 16.00
C SER A 327 11.81 13.67 16.56
N TYR A 328 11.23 12.68 17.25
CA TYR A 328 9.94 12.81 17.92
C TYR A 328 9.93 13.91 18.99
N GLN A 329 10.97 13.99 19.84
CA GLN A 329 11.10 15.04 20.86
C GLN A 329 11.22 16.46 20.28
N LEU A 330 11.78 16.61 19.07
CA LEU A 330 11.88 17.89 18.38
C LEU A 330 10.58 18.29 17.64
N ILE A 331 9.78 17.30 17.24
CA ILE A 331 8.53 17.49 16.49
C ILE A 331 7.34 17.72 17.42
N ALA A 332 7.31 17.03 18.57
CA ALA A 332 6.29 17.16 19.61
C ALA A 332 6.40 18.53 20.30
#